data_AF-A0A1C5JZV2-F1
#
_entry.id   AF-A0A1C5JZV2-F1
#
_cell.length_a   1.000
_cell.length_b   1.000
_cell.length_c   1.000
_cell.angle_alpha   90.00
_cell.angle_beta   90.00
_cell.angle_gamma   90.00
#
_symmetry.space_group_name_H-M   'P 1'
#
loop_
_entity.id
_entity.type
_entity.pdbx_description
1 polymer ?
#
loop_
_entity_poly.entity_id
_entity_poly.type
_entity_poly.pdbx_seq_one_letter_code
_entity_poly.pdbx_strand_id
1 'polypeptide(L)'
;MIEQPAYTGFGFSDEEWGLLVGLPQSVLTAASAAESDGTKRTMAENAAGLEGIAAGRESASPLVAAVAGEIVARVGDPEAGEELPVIEPADPKATIDDVLARAGQAAALLAARVDEGQAGAYKHWLVEIADQVVTAASSGGLLGLGGDVVSDSERRFRDRLSQVLND
;
A
#
# COMPACT_ATOMS: atom_id res chain seq x y z
N MET A 1 -17.57 -22.25 -15.62
CA MET A 1 -16.14 -22.48 -15.36
C MET A 1 -15.86 -21.74 -14.07
N ILE A 2 -15.65 -22.46 -12.97
CA ILE A 2 -15.38 -21.79 -11.69
C ILE A 2 -13.92 -21.34 -11.78
N GLU A 3 -13.69 -20.04 -11.94
CA GLU A 3 -12.33 -19.50 -11.91
C GLU A 3 -11.72 -19.92 -10.57
N GLN A 4 -10.61 -20.64 -10.63
CA GLN A 4 -9.90 -20.98 -9.40
C GLN A 4 -9.35 -19.68 -8.84
N PRO A 5 -9.52 -19.42 -7.54
CA PRO A 5 -9.09 -18.17 -6.96
C PRO A 5 -7.57 -18.05 -7.04
N ALA A 6 -7.08 -16.85 -7.34
CA ALA A 6 -5.67 -16.61 -7.73
C ALA A 6 -4.64 -17.21 -6.75
N TYR A 7 -4.98 -17.28 -5.46
CA TYR A 7 -4.12 -17.82 -4.42
C TYR A 7 -3.75 -19.30 -4.59
N THR A 8 -4.59 -20.12 -5.24
CA THR A 8 -4.27 -21.54 -5.48
C THR A 8 -3.15 -21.72 -6.51
N GLY A 9 -3.00 -20.77 -7.44
CA GLY A 9 -1.92 -20.76 -8.42
C GLY A 9 -0.54 -20.45 -7.82
N PHE A 10 -0.52 -19.75 -6.68
CA PHE A 10 0.71 -19.43 -5.93
C PHE A 10 0.94 -20.34 -4.72
N GLY A 11 -0.01 -21.21 -4.40
CA GLY A 11 0.08 -22.13 -3.27
C GLY A 11 -0.07 -21.45 -1.90
N PHE A 12 -0.74 -20.30 -1.81
CA PHE A 12 -1.08 -19.64 -0.54
C PHE A 12 -2.39 -20.20 0.05
N SER A 13 -2.51 -20.13 1.37
CA SER A 13 -3.81 -20.26 2.05
C SER A 13 -4.65 -18.99 1.86
N ASP A 14 -5.95 -19.07 2.14
CA ASP A 14 -6.84 -17.91 2.09
C ASP A 14 -6.43 -16.81 3.08
N GLU A 15 -5.93 -17.18 4.27
CA GLU A 15 -5.44 -16.25 5.28
C GLU A 15 -4.11 -15.59 4.86
N GLU A 16 -3.18 -16.39 4.31
CA GLU A 16 -1.91 -15.90 3.76
C GLU A 16 -2.17 -14.93 2.59
N TRP A 17 -3.11 -15.27 1.71
CA TRP A 17 -3.50 -14.40 0.60
C TRP A 17 -4.22 -13.14 1.07
N GLY A 18 -5.09 -13.25 2.06
CA GLY A 18 -5.77 -12.12 2.68
C GLY A 18 -4.80 -11.08 3.26
N LEU A 19 -3.70 -11.55 3.87
CA LEU A 19 -2.61 -10.67 4.31
C LEU A 19 -1.98 -9.93 3.13
N LEU A 20 -1.63 -10.64 2.05
CA LEU A 20 -0.98 -10.04 0.88
C LEU A 20 -1.89 -9.07 0.11
N VAL A 21 -3.19 -9.36 0.04
CA VAL A 21 -4.19 -8.52 -0.63
C VAL A 21 -4.58 -7.31 0.21
N GLY A 22 -4.67 -7.45 1.53
CA GLY A 22 -5.03 -6.35 2.42
C GLY A 22 -3.89 -5.39 2.73
N LEU A 23 -2.64 -5.83 2.61
CA LEU A 23 -1.47 -5.03 2.99
C LEU A 23 -1.28 -3.75 2.17
N PRO A 24 -1.42 -3.72 0.83
CA PRO A 24 -1.28 -2.49 0.04
C PRO A 24 -2.22 -1.36 0.49
N GLN A 25 -3.50 -1.66 0.72
CA GLN A 25 -4.45 -0.67 1.24
C GLN A 25 -4.13 -0.22 2.67
N SER A 26 -3.60 -1.14 3.48
CA SER A 26 -3.18 -0.82 4.84
C SER A 26 -1.95 0.10 4.83
N VAL A 27 -1.00 -0.12 3.91
CA VAL A 27 0.15 0.76 3.68
C VAL A 27 -0.28 2.15 3.24
N LEU A 28 -1.22 2.26 2.29
CA LEU A 28 -1.81 3.54 1.90
C LEU A 28 -2.38 4.27 3.13
N THR A 29 -3.19 3.57 3.92
CA THR A 29 -3.84 4.14 5.11
C THR A 29 -2.83 4.62 6.14
N ALA A 30 -1.78 3.83 6.40
CA ALA A 30 -0.72 4.18 7.34
C ALA A 30 0.18 5.31 6.83
N ALA A 31 0.47 5.36 5.53
CA ALA A 31 1.21 6.46 4.90
C ALA A 31 0.45 7.78 5.07
N SER A 32 -0.86 7.80 4.76
CA SER A 32 -1.71 8.98 5.00
C SER A 32 -1.87 9.33 6.48
N ALA A 33 -1.72 8.36 7.39
CA ALA A 33 -1.81 8.58 8.84
C ALA A 33 -0.47 9.01 9.48
N ALA A 34 0.64 8.95 8.72
CA ALA A 34 1.96 9.28 9.23
C ALA A 34 2.12 10.79 9.53
N GLU A 35 1.35 11.64 8.84
CA GLU A 35 1.32 13.07 9.14
C GLU A 35 0.36 13.38 10.31
N SER A 36 0.90 14.00 11.36
CA SER A 36 0.19 14.22 12.63
C SER A 36 -0.71 15.45 12.64
N ASP A 37 -0.56 16.37 11.67
CA ASP A 37 -1.38 17.59 11.54
C ASP A 37 -2.73 17.36 10.84
N GLY A 38 -3.08 16.09 10.58
CA GLY A 38 -4.31 15.44 11.05
C GLY A 38 -5.69 15.93 10.58
N THR A 39 -5.80 17.02 9.81
CA THR A 39 -7.11 17.58 9.44
C THR A 39 -7.45 17.39 7.97
N LYS A 40 -6.55 16.82 7.17
CA LYS A 40 -6.81 16.52 5.76
C LYS A 40 -5.98 15.30 5.34
N ARG A 41 -6.49 14.07 5.52
CA ARG A 41 -6.17 13.07 4.50
C ARG A 41 -6.69 13.66 3.19
N THR A 42 -5.80 13.95 2.27
CA THR A 42 -6.24 14.58 1.03
C THR A 42 -6.87 13.52 0.12
N MET A 43 -7.92 13.90 -0.60
CA MET A 43 -8.42 13.06 -1.69
C MET A 43 -7.31 12.73 -2.70
N ALA A 44 -6.31 13.62 -2.83
CA ALA A 44 -5.12 13.42 -3.66
C ALA A 44 -4.21 12.28 -3.15
N GLU A 45 -3.91 12.21 -1.85
CA GLU A 45 -3.17 11.09 -1.24
C GLU A 45 -3.86 9.75 -1.48
N ASN A 46 -5.18 9.71 -1.25
CA ASN A 46 -5.97 8.50 -1.41
C ASN A 46 -6.01 8.08 -2.88
N ALA A 47 -6.24 9.01 -3.80
CA ALA A 47 -6.23 8.76 -5.24
C ALA A 47 -4.86 8.24 -5.71
N ALA A 48 -3.77 8.88 -5.30
CA ALA A 48 -2.42 8.46 -5.67
C ALA A 48 -2.08 7.06 -5.16
N GLY A 49 -2.44 6.73 -3.92
CA GLY A 49 -2.22 5.38 -3.38
C GLY A 49 -3.05 4.32 -4.11
N LEU A 50 -4.30 4.63 -4.48
CA LEU A 50 -5.15 3.72 -5.24
C LEU A 50 -4.66 3.53 -6.68
N GLU A 51 -4.17 4.60 -7.32
CA GLU A 51 -3.51 4.53 -8.63
C GLU A 51 -2.26 3.64 -8.56
N GLY A 52 -1.42 3.79 -7.53
CA GLY A 52 -0.27 2.91 -7.29
C GLY A 52 -0.64 1.44 -7.12
N ILE A 53 -1.76 1.17 -6.45
CA ILE A 53 -2.31 -0.17 -6.32
C ILE A 53 -2.78 -0.69 -7.68
N ALA A 54 -3.56 0.11 -8.42
CA ALA A 54 -4.10 -0.27 -9.73
C ALA A 54 -2.99 -0.53 -10.76
N ALA A 55 -1.95 0.31 -10.80
CA ALA A 55 -0.77 0.15 -11.66
C ALA A 55 -0.05 -1.19 -11.44
N GLY A 56 -0.16 -1.77 -10.24
CA GLY A 56 0.35 -3.11 -9.94
C GLY A 56 -0.19 -4.21 -10.88
N ARG A 57 -1.37 -4.01 -11.50
CA ARG A 57 -1.97 -4.94 -12.48
C ARG A 57 -1.11 -5.14 -13.71
N GLU A 58 -0.30 -4.14 -14.06
CA GLU A 58 0.61 -4.17 -15.22
C GLU A 58 2.03 -4.63 -14.85
N SER A 59 2.25 -5.01 -13.59
CA SER A 59 3.57 -5.45 -13.12
C SER A 59 4.06 -6.68 -13.86
N ALA A 60 5.37 -6.71 -14.14
CA ALA A 60 6.05 -7.89 -14.66
C ALA A 60 6.10 -9.05 -13.65
N SER A 61 5.78 -8.81 -12.37
CA SER A 61 5.63 -9.85 -11.36
C SER A 61 4.21 -10.42 -11.38
N PRO A 62 4.03 -11.72 -11.70
CA PRO A 62 2.71 -12.36 -11.63
C PRO A 62 2.04 -12.24 -10.26
N LEU A 63 2.82 -12.25 -9.17
CA LEU A 63 2.30 -12.07 -7.83
C LEU A 63 1.70 -10.66 -7.64
N VAL A 64 2.44 -9.62 -7.99
CA VAL A 64 1.97 -8.23 -7.86
C VAL A 64 0.73 -8.00 -8.72
N ALA A 65 0.75 -8.46 -9.98
CA ALA A 65 -0.39 -8.36 -10.88
C ALA A 65 -1.64 -9.07 -10.35
N ALA A 66 -1.48 -10.26 -9.78
CA ALA A 66 -2.58 -11.01 -9.19
C ALA A 66 -3.14 -10.33 -7.93
N VAL A 67 -2.28 -9.83 -7.04
CA VAL A 67 -2.70 -9.11 -5.84
C VAL A 67 -3.43 -7.82 -6.21
N ALA A 68 -2.86 -7.00 -7.10
CA ALA A 68 -3.47 -5.76 -7.55
C ALA A 68 -4.82 -5.99 -8.25
N GLY A 69 -4.91 -7.03 -9.10
CA GLY A 69 -6.16 -7.43 -9.75
C GLY A 69 -7.25 -7.81 -8.75
N GLU A 70 -6.90 -8.57 -7.71
CA GLU A 70 -7.83 -8.94 -6.64
C GLU A 70 -8.31 -7.72 -5.83
N ILE A 71 -7.41 -6.78 -5.53
CA ILE A 71 -7.78 -5.55 -4.82
C ILE A 71 -8.77 -4.74 -5.66
N VAL A 72 -8.46 -4.50 -6.93
CA VAL A 72 -9.34 -3.75 -7.84
C VAL A 72 -10.69 -4.45 -8.02
N ALA A 73 -10.72 -5.78 -8.09
CA ALA A 73 -11.97 -6.54 -8.17
C ALA A 73 -12.84 -6.40 -6.91
N ARG A 74 -12.25 -6.30 -5.72
CA ARG A 74 -12.96 -6.17 -4.43
C ARG A 74 -13.39 -4.74 -4.11
N VAL A 75 -12.53 -3.79 -4.43
CA VAL A 75 -12.60 -2.42 -3.97
C VAL A 75 -13.19 -1.51 -5.05
N GLY A 76 -13.08 -1.87 -6.31
CA GLY A 76 -13.44 -1.04 -7.46
C GLY A 76 -12.20 -0.49 -8.15
N ASP A 77 -12.34 -0.18 -9.43
CA ASP A 77 -11.26 0.40 -10.23
C ASP A 77 -11.21 1.92 -9.99
N PRO A 78 -10.15 2.45 -9.35
CA PRO A 78 -10.03 3.89 -9.14
C PRO A 78 -9.92 4.66 -10.47
N GLU A 79 -9.44 4.03 -11.54
CA GLU A 79 -9.41 4.63 -12.89
C GLU A 79 -10.80 4.76 -13.51
N ALA A 80 -11.79 4.01 -13.02
CA ALA A 80 -13.19 4.14 -13.43
C ALA A 80 -13.90 5.34 -12.77
N GLY A 81 -13.22 6.09 -11.90
CA GLY A 81 -13.76 7.29 -11.23
C GLY A 81 -14.56 7.00 -9.95
N GLU A 82 -14.40 5.82 -9.36
CA GLU A 82 -15.05 5.45 -8.09
C GLU A 82 -14.37 6.18 -6.92
N GLU A 83 -15.06 7.12 -6.28
CA GLU A 83 -14.58 7.80 -5.07
C GLU A 83 -14.71 6.87 -3.86
N LEU A 84 -13.58 6.30 -3.42
CA LEU A 84 -13.55 5.48 -2.22
C LEU A 84 -13.53 6.34 -0.95
N PRO A 85 -14.30 5.97 0.09
CA PRO A 85 -14.37 6.73 1.31
C PRO A 85 -13.01 6.75 2.02
N VAL A 86 -12.59 7.95 2.42
CA VAL A 86 -11.42 8.17 3.26
C VAL A 86 -11.73 7.69 4.69
N ILE A 87 -11.15 6.55 5.09
CA ILE A 87 -11.28 6.02 6.46
C ILE A 87 -10.19 6.59 7.36
N GLU A 88 -10.52 7.56 8.20
CA GLU A 88 -9.60 8.06 9.23
C GLU A 88 -9.43 7.03 10.35
N PRO A 89 -8.20 6.56 10.64
CA PRO A 89 -7.96 5.67 11.76
C PRO A 89 -8.13 6.41 13.09
N ALA A 90 -8.82 5.77 14.05
CA ALA A 90 -9.01 6.32 15.38
C ALA A 90 -7.69 6.50 16.17
N ASP A 91 -6.68 5.69 15.87
CA ASP A 91 -5.32 5.80 16.41
C ASP A 91 -4.29 5.64 15.28
N PRO A 92 -3.73 6.75 14.77
CA PRO A 92 -2.71 6.73 13.72
C PRO A 92 -1.47 5.92 14.09
N LYS A 93 -1.01 5.98 15.35
CA LYS A 93 0.19 5.29 15.79
C LYS A 93 -0.02 3.78 15.84
N ALA A 94 -1.12 3.35 16.45
CA ALA A 94 -1.47 1.93 16.47
C ALA A 94 -1.66 1.36 15.06
N THR A 95 -2.20 2.17 14.14
CA THR A 95 -2.34 1.79 12.72
C THR A 95 -0.99 1.59 12.06
N ILE A 96 -0.06 2.53 12.23
CA ILE A 96 1.30 2.42 11.66
C ILE A 96 2.02 1.18 12.21
N ASP A 97 1.95 0.94 13.52
CA ASP A 97 2.62 -0.21 14.15
C ASP A 97 2.03 -1.54 13.67
N ASP A 98 0.70 -1.66 13.55
CA ASP A 98 0.03 -2.85 13.00
C ASP A 98 0.44 -3.10 11.54
N VAL A 99 0.49 -2.05 10.71
CA VAL A 99 0.89 -2.18 9.30
C VAL A 99 2.33 -2.61 9.16
N LEU A 100 3.24 -2.06 9.97
CA LEU A 100 4.63 -2.50 9.98
C LEU A 100 4.76 -3.97 10.42
N ALA A 101 4.01 -4.40 11.45
CA ALA A 101 4.00 -5.80 11.86
C ALA A 101 3.51 -6.74 10.75
N ARG A 102 2.43 -6.37 10.07
CA ARG A 102 1.88 -7.12 8.91
C ARG A 102 2.86 -7.13 7.72
N ALA A 103 3.55 -6.03 7.48
CA ALA A 103 4.58 -5.96 6.45
C ALA A 103 5.73 -6.95 6.71
N GLY A 104 6.17 -7.08 7.96
CA GLY A 104 7.17 -8.06 8.35
C GLY A 104 6.68 -9.51 8.19
N GLN A 105 5.42 -9.77 8.57
CA GLN A 105 4.78 -11.08 8.37
C GLN A 105 4.70 -11.44 6.88
N ALA A 106 4.29 -10.50 6.03
CA ALA A 106 4.23 -10.69 4.59
C ALA A 106 5.62 -10.91 3.98
N ALA A 107 6.63 -10.15 4.41
CA ALA A 107 8.01 -10.32 3.96
C ALA A 107 8.56 -11.73 4.30
N ALA A 108 8.32 -12.20 5.52
CA ALA A 108 8.70 -13.55 5.95
C ALA A 108 7.95 -14.65 5.18
N LEU A 109 6.65 -14.45 4.96
CA LEU A 109 5.81 -15.37 4.18
C LEU A 109 6.33 -15.48 2.73
N LEU A 110 6.60 -14.35 2.09
CA LEU A 110 7.10 -14.31 0.71
C LEU A 110 8.48 -14.93 0.58
N ALA A 111 9.40 -14.62 1.51
CA ALA A 111 10.72 -15.23 1.53
C ALA A 111 10.68 -16.77 1.67
N ALA A 112 9.65 -17.31 2.33
CA ALA A 112 9.48 -18.75 2.50
C ALA A 112 8.77 -19.45 1.33
N ARG A 113 8.03 -18.73 0.48
CA ARG A 113 7.06 -19.33 -0.46
C ARG A 113 7.30 -19.00 -1.92
N VAL A 114 7.94 -17.88 -2.23
CA VAL A 114 8.19 -17.45 -3.61
C VAL A 114 9.68 -17.20 -3.83
N ASP A 115 10.09 -17.05 -5.09
CA ASP A 115 11.45 -16.66 -5.41
C ASP A 115 11.74 -15.21 -4.97
N GLU A 116 13.02 -14.92 -4.79
CA GLU A 116 13.50 -13.61 -4.35
C GLU A 116 13.08 -12.48 -5.30
N GLY A 117 12.92 -12.75 -6.60
CA GLY A 117 12.45 -11.78 -7.58
C GLY A 117 10.99 -11.38 -7.33
N GLN A 118 10.10 -12.35 -7.11
CA GLN A 118 8.70 -12.08 -6.77
C GLN A 118 8.55 -11.42 -5.40
N ALA A 119 9.28 -11.91 -4.40
CA ALA A 119 9.28 -11.30 -3.07
C ALA A 119 9.78 -9.85 -3.13
N GLY A 120 10.88 -9.61 -3.86
CA GLY A 120 11.47 -8.28 -4.05
C GLY A 120 10.53 -7.33 -4.78
N ALA A 121 9.88 -7.78 -5.85
CA ALA A 121 8.91 -6.97 -6.60
C ALA A 121 7.73 -6.53 -5.73
N TYR A 122 7.18 -7.45 -4.93
CA TYR A 122 6.08 -7.12 -4.02
C TYR A 122 6.50 -6.13 -2.92
N LYS A 123 7.66 -6.35 -2.30
CA LYS A 123 8.21 -5.43 -1.28
C LYS A 123 8.47 -4.04 -1.85
N HIS A 124 9.05 -3.96 -3.04
CA HIS A 124 9.31 -2.71 -3.72
C HIS A 124 8.01 -1.95 -4.01
N TRP A 125 7.01 -2.64 -4.55
CA TRP A 125 5.71 -2.07 -4.86
C TRP A 125 5.02 -1.47 -3.62
N LEU A 126 5.10 -2.10 -2.46
CA LEU A 126 4.56 -1.52 -1.20
C LEU A 126 5.26 -0.21 -0.82
N VAL A 127 6.58 -0.12 -1.00
CA VAL A 127 7.34 1.09 -0.73
C VAL A 127 6.99 2.19 -1.74
N GLU A 128 6.79 1.84 -3.02
CA GLU A 128 6.35 2.78 -4.05
C GLU A 128 4.96 3.36 -3.75
N ILE A 129 4.00 2.53 -3.31
CA ILE A 129 2.67 3.02 -2.88
C ILE A 129 2.82 4.02 -1.73
N ALA A 130 3.62 3.70 -0.72
CA ALA A 130 3.86 4.62 0.39
C ALA A 130 4.49 5.94 -0.07
N ASP A 131 5.47 5.89 -0.99
CA ASP A 131 6.15 7.07 -1.54
C ASP A 131 5.18 7.94 -2.38
N GLN A 132 4.32 7.34 -3.20
CA GLN A 132 3.29 8.05 -3.96
C GLN A 132 2.30 8.77 -3.06
N VAL A 133 1.84 8.12 -1.99
CA VAL A 133 0.89 8.72 -1.03
C VAL A 133 1.50 9.96 -0.37
N VAL A 134 2.71 9.86 0.19
CA VAL A 134 3.33 10.97 0.93
C VAL A 134 3.77 12.13 0.01
N THR A 135 4.04 11.84 -1.27
CA THR A 135 4.40 12.89 -2.25
C THR A 135 3.18 13.58 -2.85
N ALA A 136 2.03 12.91 -2.95
CA ALA A 136 0.80 13.48 -3.52
C ALA A 136 0.29 14.67 -2.72
N ALA A 137 0.36 14.61 -1.39
CA ALA A 137 0.02 15.71 -0.48
C ALA A 137 0.82 17.00 -0.78
N SER A 138 2.08 16.83 -1.17
CA SER A 138 3.01 17.94 -1.43
C SER A 138 2.66 18.76 -2.68
N SER A 139 1.81 18.24 -3.56
CA SER A 139 1.49 18.86 -4.86
C SER A 139 0.31 19.86 -4.84
N GLY A 140 -0.41 19.97 -3.72
CA GLY A 140 -1.61 20.82 -3.57
C GLY A 140 -1.36 22.30 -3.21
N GLY A 141 -0.10 22.73 -3.04
CA GLY A 141 0.25 24.06 -2.55
C GLY A 141 0.38 25.14 -3.63
N LEU A 142 -0.74 25.68 -4.16
CA LEU A 142 -0.70 26.82 -5.11
C LEU A 142 -1.08 28.20 -4.52
N LEU A 143 -1.46 28.34 -3.24
CA LEU A 143 -1.75 29.67 -2.68
C LEU A 143 -1.20 29.88 -1.26
N GLY A 144 0.13 30.04 -1.18
CA GLY A 144 0.67 31.23 -0.52
C GLY A 144 0.92 31.23 0.98
N LEU A 145 1.33 30.12 1.61
CA LEU A 145 2.13 30.10 2.86
C LEU A 145 2.94 28.79 2.87
N GLY A 146 4.27 28.86 2.92
CA GLY A 146 5.19 27.73 2.71
C GLY A 146 5.11 26.59 3.72
N GLY A 147 5.55 25.41 3.26
CA GLY A 147 5.64 24.13 3.97
C GLY A 147 5.39 22.98 2.97
N ASP A 148 6.21 22.77 1.94
CA ASP A 148 7.60 22.27 1.87
C ASP A 148 7.78 20.81 2.33
N VAL A 149 7.86 19.91 1.35
CA VAL A 149 8.54 18.60 1.40
C VAL A 149 7.85 17.56 2.29
N VAL A 150 7.87 16.29 1.86
CA VAL A 150 7.53 15.11 2.70
C VAL A 150 8.00 15.35 4.14
N SER A 151 7.16 15.15 5.14
CA SER A 151 7.48 15.42 6.54
C SER A 151 8.52 14.42 7.09
N ASP A 152 9.12 14.77 8.24
CA ASP A 152 10.00 13.83 8.95
C ASP A 152 9.27 12.55 9.37
N SER A 153 7.99 12.65 9.71
CA SER A 153 7.18 11.49 10.14
C SER A 153 6.87 10.56 8.97
N GLU A 154 6.53 11.11 7.81
CA GLU A 154 6.31 10.33 6.57
C GLU A 154 7.59 9.66 6.07
N ARG A 155 8.71 10.39 6.07
CA ARG A 155 10.03 9.79 5.77
C ARG A 155 10.35 8.64 6.70
N ARG A 156 10.17 8.83 8.01
CA ARG A 156 10.40 7.77 9.00
C ARG A 156 9.52 6.56 8.78
N PHE A 157 8.24 6.76 8.44
CA PHE A 157 7.33 5.66 8.12
C PHE A 157 7.84 4.87 6.91
N ARG A 158 8.17 5.55 5.81
CA ARG A 158 8.68 4.91 4.59
C ARG A 158 9.98 4.15 4.85
N ASP A 159 10.92 4.77 5.55
CA ASP A 159 12.21 4.15 5.86
C ASP A 159 12.03 2.94 6.77
N ARG A 160 11.10 3.02 7.74
CA ARG A 160 10.77 1.90 8.63
C ARG A 160 10.07 0.76 7.89
N LEU A 161 9.16 1.07 6.97
CA LEU A 161 8.50 0.10 6.11
C LEU A 161 9.54 -0.63 5.26
N SER A 162 10.44 0.12 4.60
CA SER A 162 11.53 -0.44 3.81
C SER A 162 12.45 -1.33 4.65
N GLN A 163 12.81 -0.90 5.86
CA GLN A 163 13.62 -1.72 6.76
C GLN A 163 12.92 -3.04 7.09
N VAL A 164 11.66 -3.00 7.54
CA VAL A 164 10.92 -4.20 7.96
C VAL A 164 10.71 -5.19 6.80
N LEU A 165 10.55 -4.68 5.57
CA LEU A 165 10.42 -5.55 4.40
C LEU A 165 11.74 -6.25 4.01
N ASN A 166 12.88 -5.74 4.46
CA ASN A 166 14.21 -6.24 4.10
C ASN A 166 14.97 -6.94 5.25
N ASP A 167 14.40 -6.97 6.46
CA ASP A 167 14.90 -7.78 7.60
C ASP A 167 14.65 -9.28 7.37
#